data_AF-Q5QZH6-F1
#
_entry.id   AF-Q5QZH6-F1
#
_cell.length_a   1.000
_cell.length_b   1.000
_cell.length_c   1.000
_cell.angle_alpha   90.00
_cell.angle_beta   90.00
_cell.angle_gamma   90.00
#
_symmetry.space_group_name_H-M   'P 1'
#
loop_
_entity.id
_entity.type
_entity.pdbx_description
1 polymer ?
#
loop_
_entity_poly.entity_id
_entity_poly.type
_entity_poly.pdbx_seq_one_letter_code
_entity_poly.pdbx_strand_id
1 'polypeptide(L)'
;MKNGTSKCVVDSAEIRDQEKKESHSNIAKFDVSRTRQGSKTVHISETGMDSVELYKTNFKSHLMMFIYGLVKNMKQKDAANALGITQAQVSLLKNQRVSQFSIDRLIEMAFAGGFTFKLSPHQIAKENSTDSTSNQLDVL
;
A
#
# COMPACT_ATOMS: atom_id res chain seq x y z
N MET A 1 -4.49 -45.90 -49.67
CA MET A 1 -3.81 -46.89 -48.81
C MET A 1 -2.38 -47.05 -49.28
N LYS A 2 -1.39 -46.71 -48.43
CA LYS A 2 -0.12 -47.41 -48.22
C LYS A 2 0.79 -46.55 -47.31
N ASN A 3 1.13 -47.14 -46.18
CA ASN A 3 2.01 -46.65 -45.13
C ASN A 3 3.47 -46.68 -45.61
N GLY A 4 4.35 -45.92 -44.96
CA GLY A 4 5.79 -45.99 -45.25
C GLY A 4 6.63 -45.18 -44.27
N THR A 5 6.76 -45.68 -43.04
CA THR A 5 7.74 -45.27 -42.03
C THR A 5 9.16 -45.47 -42.55
N SER A 6 10.08 -44.53 -42.30
CA SER A 6 11.52 -44.81 -42.36
C SER A 6 12.26 -44.15 -41.21
N LYS A 7 12.75 -45.04 -40.34
CA LYS A 7 13.85 -44.83 -39.40
C LYS A 7 15.13 -44.56 -40.20
N CYS A 8 15.98 -43.67 -39.70
CA CYS A 8 17.43 -43.83 -39.84
C CYS A 8 18.05 -43.76 -38.45
N VAL A 9 18.51 -44.95 -38.04
CA VAL A 9 19.44 -45.23 -36.96
C VAL A 9 20.83 -44.84 -37.46
N VAL A 10 21.66 -44.22 -36.63
CA VAL A 10 23.11 -44.29 -36.78
C VAL A 10 23.75 -44.53 -35.41
N ASP A 11 24.16 -45.79 -35.29
CA ASP A 11 25.29 -46.40 -34.59
C ASP A 11 25.83 -45.86 -33.26
N SER A 12 25.69 -46.77 -32.29
CA SER A 12 26.51 -46.96 -31.10
C SER A 12 27.91 -47.48 -31.45
N ALA A 13 28.95 -46.96 -30.80
CA ALA A 13 30.10 -47.70 -30.24
C ALA A 13 31.07 -46.67 -29.63
N GLU A 14 31.18 -46.63 -28.29
CA GLU A 14 32.38 -47.09 -27.54
C GLU A 14 33.37 -45.93 -27.29
N ILE A 15 33.93 -45.67 -26.10
CA ILE A 15 34.25 -46.48 -24.92
C ILE A 15 34.57 -45.50 -23.76
N ARG A 16 34.19 -45.89 -22.52
CA ARG A 16 34.82 -45.72 -21.18
C ARG A 16 35.53 -44.39 -20.80
N ASP A 17 35.49 -43.85 -19.59
CA ASP A 17 35.63 -44.45 -18.25
C ASP A 17 35.18 -43.43 -17.18
N GLN A 18 34.67 -43.96 -16.06
CA GLN A 18 34.88 -43.59 -14.64
C GLN A 18 35.34 -42.13 -14.33
N GLU A 19 34.80 -41.40 -13.37
CA GLU A 19 34.63 -41.75 -11.96
C GLU A 19 34.11 -40.49 -11.20
N LYS A 20 33.35 -40.70 -10.11
CA LYS A 20 33.52 -39.99 -8.82
C LYS A 20 32.90 -38.58 -8.60
N LYS A 21 31.86 -38.61 -7.75
CA LYS A 21 31.56 -37.71 -6.61
C LYS A 21 31.85 -36.23 -6.79
N GLU A 22 30.80 -35.42 -6.70
CA GLU A 22 30.56 -34.54 -5.55
C GLU A 22 29.27 -33.75 -5.76
N SER A 23 28.26 -34.03 -4.93
CA SER A 23 27.12 -33.13 -4.73
C SER A 23 27.63 -31.88 -4.02
N HIS A 24 28.01 -30.87 -4.78
CA HIS A 24 28.25 -29.53 -4.25
C HIS A 24 26.90 -28.91 -3.91
N SER A 25 26.48 -29.07 -2.65
CA SER A 25 25.36 -28.34 -2.08
C SER A 25 25.69 -26.84 -2.08
N ASN A 26 25.02 -26.07 -2.93
CA ASN A 26 25.05 -24.61 -2.90
C ASN A 26 24.25 -24.08 -1.70
N ILE A 27 24.73 -24.32 -0.48
CA ILE A 27 24.25 -23.64 0.71
C ILE A 27 25.16 -22.42 0.89
N ALA A 28 24.72 -21.29 0.36
CA ALA A 28 25.30 -20.01 0.67
C ALA A 28 25.23 -19.80 2.19
N LYS A 29 26.38 -19.69 2.85
CA LYS A 29 26.49 -19.28 4.25
C LYS A 29 26.03 -17.83 4.35
N PHE A 30 24.83 -17.61 4.87
CA PHE A 30 24.31 -16.28 5.14
C PHE A 30 24.95 -15.74 6.42
N ASP A 31 25.96 -14.88 6.26
CA ASP A 31 26.68 -14.24 7.35
C ASP A 31 25.81 -13.13 7.97
N VAL A 32 25.14 -13.45 9.09
CA VAL A 32 24.35 -12.50 9.89
C VAL A 32 25.29 -11.71 10.79
N SER A 33 26.06 -10.80 10.22
CA SER A 33 26.89 -9.87 11.00
C SER A 33 27.09 -8.51 10.32
N ARG A 34 26.02 -7.93 9.77
CA ARG A 34 26.00 -6.48 9.49
C ARG A 34 24.62 -5.95 9.17
N THR A 35 23.97 -5.35 10.17
CA THR A 35 23.37 -3.99 10.16
C THR A 35 22.44 -3.87 11.36
N ARG A 36 22.98 -3.43 12.50
CA ARG A 36 22.17 -2.71 13.49
C ARG A 36 21.96 -1.29 12.96
N GLN A 37 21.07 -1.15 11.98
CA GLN A 37 20.55 0.16 11.59
C GLN A 37 19.24 0.35 12.32
N GLY A 38 19.12 1.48 13.03
CA GLY A 38 18.11 1.73 14.05
C GLY A 38 16.70 1.29 13.63
N SER A 39 16.11 0.46 14.48
CA SER A 39 14.72 0.03 14.38
C SER A 39 13.83 1.26 14.41
N LYS A 40 13.38 1.73 13.24
CA LYS A 40 12.18 2.56 13.18
C LYS A 40 11.03 1.63 13.54
N THR A 41 10.40 1.86 14.67
CA THR A 41 9.18 1.16 15.09
C THR A 41 8.14 1.31 13.98
N VAL A 42 8.01 0.29 13.13
CA VAL A 42 6.91 0.21 12.18
C VAL A 42 5.71 -0.22 13.02
N HIS A 43 4.83 0.74 13.32
CA HIS A 43 3.52 0.43 13.88
C HIS A 43 2.70 -0.23 12.78
N ILE A 44 2.86 -1.54 12.61
CA ILE A 44 2.01 -2.34 11.74
C ILE A 44 0.69 -2.49 12.50
N SER A 45 -0.26 -1.58 12.25
CA SER A 45 -1.66 -1.80 12.64
C SER A 45 -2.16 -3.11 12.01
N GLU A 46 -3.09 -3.83 12.67
CA GLU A 46 -3.65 -5.15 12.31
C GLU A 46 -4.01 -5.38 10.83
N THR A 47 -4.11 -4.31 10.03
CA THR A 47 -4.37 -4.32 8.59
C THR A 47 -3.13 -4.31 7.68
N GLY A 48 -1.91 -4.25 8.21
CA GLY A 48 -0.67 -4.22 7.42
C GLY A 48 -0.40 -2.91 6.68
N MET A 49 -1.23 -1.88 6.87
CA MET A 49 -1.06 -0.55 6.25
C MET A 49 -0.20 0.37 7.12
N ASP A 50 0.64 1.18 6.46
CA ASP A 50 1.38 2.26 7.09
C ASP A 50 0.40 3.32 7.66
N SER A 51 0.73 3.87 8.84
CA SER A 51 -0.11 4.86 9.54
C SER A 51 -0.41 6.07 8.65
N VAL A 52 0.58 6.53 7.88
CA VAL A 52 0.41 7.67 6.96
C VAL A 52 -0.56 7.34 5.83
N GLU A 53 -0.50 6.13 5.29
CA GLU A 53 -1.40 5.67 4.21
C GLU A 53 -2.85 5.60 4.71
N LEU A 54 -3.05 5.14 5.94
CA LEU A 54 -4.35 5.12 6.60
C LEU A 54 -4.89 6.56 6.78
N TYR A 55 -4.07 7.49 7.27
CA TYR A 55 -4.47 8.89 7.43
C TYR A 55 -4.84 9.54 6.10
N LYS A 56 -4.06 9.32 5.04
CA LYS A 56 -4.36 9.82 3.69
C LYS A 56 -5.71 9.29 3.20
N THR A 57 -5.95 7.99 3.35
CA THR A 57 -7.19 7.35 2.92
C THR A 57 -8.41 7.88 3.69
N ASN A 58 -8.24 8.06 4.99
CA ASN A 58 -9.28 8.63 5.85
C ASN A 58 -9.58 10.09 5.47
N PHE A 59 -8.56 10.93 5.36
CA PHE A 59 -8.70 12.33 4.95
C PHE A 59 -9.39 12.46 3.59
N LYS A 60 -8.97 11.65 2.62
CA LYS A 60 -9.57 11.58 1.30
C LYS A 60 -11.05 11.22 1.34
N SER A 61 -11.44 10.26 2.18
CA SER A 61 -12.84 9.84 2.35
C SER A 61 -13.70 10.94 2.96
N HIS A 62 -13.20 11.61 4.01
CA HIS A 62 -13.89 12.76 4.62
C HIS A 62 -14.07 13.90 3.62
N LEU A 63 -13.02 14.21 2.86
CA LEU A 63 -13.07 15.27 1.86
C LEU A 63 -14.07 14.96 0.74
N MET A 64 -14.13 13.70 0.29
CA MET A 64 -15.11 13.28 -0.69
C MET A 64 -16.55 13.38 -0.16
N MET A 65 -16.78 12.95 1.08
CA MET A 65 -18.09 13.05 1.73
C MET A 65 -18.53 14.51 1.91
N PHE A 66 -17.59 15.39 2.25
CA PHE A 66 -17.84 16.82 2.33
C PHE A 66 -18.32 17.39 1.00
N ILE A 67 -17.57 17.15 -0.09
CA ILE A 67 -17.92 17.65 -1.44
C ILE A 67 -19.24 17.04 -1.92
N TYR A 68 -19.46 15.75 -1.69
CA TYR A 68 -20.73 15.09 -1.97
C TYR A 68 -21.89 15.79 -1.24
N GLY A 69 -21.71 16.15 0.03
CA GLY A 69 -22.70 16.88 0.83
C GLY A 69 -23.14 18.20 0.19
N LEU A 70 -22.21 18.91 -0.46
CA LEU A 70 -22.49 20.18 -1.16
C LEU A 70 -23.41 19.98 -2.36
N VAL A 71 -23.22 18.89 -3.11
CA VAL A 71 -23.87 18.70 -4.42
C VAL A 71 -24.93 17.59 -4.44
N LYS A 72 -25.23 16.95 -3.30
CA LYS A 72 -26.14 15.79 -3.25
C LYS A 72 -27.52 16.08 -3.85
N ASN A 73 -28.07 17.26 -3.56
CA ASN A 73 -29.39 17.70 -4.00
C ASN A 73 -29.38 18.44 -5.35
N MET A 74 -28.20 18.65 -5.93
CA MET A 74 -28.06 19.31 -7.22
C MET A 74 -28.25 18.32 -8.37
N LYS A 75 -28.78 18.81 -9.49
CA LYS A 75 -28.72 18.08 -10.75
C LYS A 75 -27.27 17.93 -11.17
N GLN A 76 -26.96 16.84 -11.87
CA GLN A 76 -25.59 16.49 -12.21
C GLN A 76 -24.87 17.57 -13.03
N LYS A 77 -25.60 18.27 -13.92
CA LYS A 77 -25.09 19.42 -14.69
C LYS A 77 -24.73 20.60 -13.79
N ASP A 78 -25.58 20.93 -12.83
CA ASP A 78 -25.38 22.08 -11.95
C ASP A 78 -24.21 21.81 -10.98
N ALA A 79 -24.12 20.58 -10.46
CA ALA A 79 -22.99 20.12 -9.66
C ALA A 79 -21.66 20.15 -10.43
N ALA A 80 -21.67 19.77 -11.71
CA ALA A 80 -20.49 19.82 -12.57
C ALA A 80 -19.97 21.26 -12.72
N ASN A 81 -20.90 22.20 -12.96
CA ASN A 81 -20.57 23.62 -13.05
C ASN A 81 -20.07 24.18 -11.71
N ALA A 82 -20.72 23.84 -10.61
CA ALA A 82 -20.36 24.34 -9.27
C ALA A 82 -18.98 23.85 -8.81
N LEU A 83 -18.59 22.63 -9.17
CA LEU A 83 -17.32 22.03 -8.77
C LEU A 83 -16.21 22.18 -9.83
N GLY A 84 -16.50 22.77 -10.99
CA GLY A 84 -15.53 22.89 -12.09
C GLY A 84 -15.06 21.54 -12.64
N ILE A 85 -15.96 20.55 -12.71
CA ILE A 85 -15.66 19.18 -13.15
C ILE A 85 -16.62 18.70 -14.24
N THR A 86 -16.35 17.54 -14.84
CA THR A 86 -17.26 16.95 -15.82
C THR A 86 -18.45 16.25 -15.15
N GLN A 87 -19.57 16.11 -15.86
CA GLN A 87 -20.73 15.35 -15.36
C GLN A 87 -20.36 13.89 -15.04
N ALA A 88 -19.47 13.26 -15.83
CA ALA A 88 -18.99 11.91 -15.55
C ALA A 88 -18.29 11.83 -14.18
N GLN A 89 -17.46 12.83 -13.85
CA GLN A 89 -16.81 12.91 -12.53
C GLN A 89 -17.84 13.14 -11.41
N VAL A 90 -18.90 13.93 -11.63
CA VAL A 90 -20.00 14.03 -10.66
C VAL A 90 -20.67 12.68 -10.41
N SER A 91 -20.84 11.84 -11.45
CA SER A 91 -21.37 10.48 -11.27
C SER A 91 -20.45 9.64 -10.39
N LEU A 92 -19.15 9.66 -10.65
CA LEU A 92 -18.17 8.95 -9.82
C LEU A 92 -18.20 9.42 -8.35
N LEU A 93 -18.33 10.73 -8.14
CA LEU A 93 -18.44 11.34 -6.81
C LEU A 93 -19.74 10.90 -6.11
N LYS A 94 -20.89 10.98 -6.78
CA LYS A 94 -22.18 10.56 -6.22
C LYS A 94 -22.24 9.07 -5.91
N ASN A 95 -21.51 8.26 -6.67
CA ASN A 95 -21.35 6.82 -6.43
C ASN A 95 -20.20 6.49 -5.46
N GLN A 96 -19.65 7.49 -4.77
CA GLN A 96 -18.64 7.34 -3.72
C GLN A 96 -17.38 6.54 -4.15
N ARG A 97 -16.94 6.69 -5.40
CA ARG A 97 -15.74 6.00 -5.89
C ARG A 97 -14.45 6.72 -5.46
N VAL A 98 -14.12 6.62 -4.16
CA VAL A 98 -12.96 7.31 -3.52
C VAL A 98 -11.67 7.12 -4.29
N SER A 99 -11.39 5.92 -4.80
CA SER A 99 -10.12 5.60 -5.47
C SER A 99 -9.86 6.41 -6.74
N GLN A 100 -10.90 6.97 -7.37
CA GLN A 100 -10.81 7.65 -8.67
C GLN A 100 -10.36 9.11 -8.59
N PHE A 101 -10.30 9.68 -7.39
CA PHE A 101 -9.89 11.07 -7.18
C PHE A 101 -8.56 11.12 -6.46
N SER A 102 -7.69 12.10 -6.73
CA SER A 102 -6.56 12.41 -5.85
C SER A 102 -7.01 13.34 -4.72
N ILE A 103 -6.23 13.43 -3.64
CA ILE A 103 -6.51 14.40 -2.57
C ILE A 103 -6.48 15.83 -3.13
N ASP A 104 -5.47 16.16 -3.95
CA ASP A 104 -5.33 17.48 -4.57
C ASP A 104 -6.56 17.82 -5.43
N ARG A 105 -7.07 16.86 -6.21
CA ARG A 105 -8.26 17.08 -7.02
C ARG A 105 -9.51 17.33 -6.17
N LEU A 106 -9.65 16.63 -5.05
CA LEU A 106 -10.74 16.88 -4.11
C LEU A 106 -10.62 18.28 -3.48
N ILE A 107 -9.40 18.71 -3.14
CA ILE A 107 -9.14 20.06 -2.62
C ILE A 107 -9.52 21.12 -3.65
N GLU A 108 -9.12 20.97 -4.92
CA GLU A 108 -9.51 21.85 -6.02
C GLU A 108 -11.03 21.96 -6.18
N MET A 109 -11.75 20.84 -6.11
CA MET A 109 -13.21 20.82 -6.19
C MET A 109 -13.86 21.55 -5.01
N ALA A 110 -13.32 21.39 -3.80
CA ALA A 110 -13.80 22.12 -2.64
C ALA A 110 -13.56 23.63 -2.77
N PHE A 111 -12.41 24.05 -3.30
CA PHE A 111 -12.14 25.45 -3.64
C PHE A 111 -13.09 25.99 -4.70
N ALA A 112 -13.36 25.24 -5.77
CA ALA A 112 -14.34 25.62 -6.79
C ALA A 112 -15.75 25.78 -6.20
N GLY A 113 -16.11 24.93 -5.22
CA GLY A 113 -17.32 25.04 -4.43
C GLY A 113 -17.35 26.19 -3.41
N GLY A 114 -16.30 27.02 -3.34
CA GLY A 114 -16.24 28.20 -2.47
C GLY A 114 -15.67 27.95 -1.08
N PHE A 115 -15.01 26.82 -0.83
CA PHE A 115 -14.46 26.47 0.47
C PHE A 115 -12.94 26.60 0.52
N THR A 116 -12.42 26.97 1.69
CA THR A 116 -10.98 27.06 1.95
C THR A 116 -10.59 26.15 3.11
N PHE A 117 -9.39 25.60 3.07
CA PHE A 117 -8.85 24.78 4.15
C PHE A 117 -7.90 25.57 5.03
N LYS A 118 -7.96 25.34 6.34
CA LYS A 118 -6.97 25.82 7.30
C LYS A 118 -6.35 24.61 7.98
N LEU A 119 -5.02 24.53 7.94
CA LEU A 119 -4.27 23.51 8.67
C LEU A 119 -4.02 24.01 10.09
N SER A 120 -4.29 23.14 11.06
CA SER A 120 -4.00 23.37 12.47
C SER A 120 -3.11 22.23 12.95
N PRO A 121 -2.04 22.52 13.72
CA PRO A 121 -1.20 21.48 14.27
C PRO A 121 -2.01 20.61 15.24
N HIS A 122 -1.98 19.29 15.04
CA HIS A 122 -2.50 18.36 16.03
C HIS A 122 -1.41 18.13 17.08
N GLN A 123 -1.70 18.44 18.35
CA GLN A 123 -0.76 18.17 19.43
C GLN A 123 -0.64 16.66 19.61
N ILE A 124 0.49 16.09 19.21
CA ILE A 124 0.84 14.71 19.53
C ILE A 124 1.16 14.71 21.02
N ALA A 125 0.25 14.19 21.85
CA ALA A 125 0.52 13.96 23.26
C ALA A 125 1.78 13.11 23.34
N LYS A 126 2.84 13.65 23.94
CA LYS A 126 4.01 12.84 24.28
C LYS A 126 3.53 11.85 25.34
N GLU A 127 3.48 10.56 25.00
CA GLU A 127 3.33 9.51 26.00
C GLU A 127 4.44 9.70 27.04
N ASN A 128 4.06 10.09 28.25
CA ASN A 128 4.97 10.07 29.37
C ASN A 128 5.21 8.60 29.69
N SER A 129 6.38 8.08 29.32
CA SER A 129 6.90 6.83 29.85
C SER A 129 7.15 7.00 31.35
N THR A 130 6.11 6.81 32.18
CA THR A 130 6.30 6.46 33.58
C THR A 130 6.74 5.00 33.63
N ASP A 131 8.01 4.80 33.32
CA ASP A 131 8.74 3.59 33.66
C ASP A 131 9.01 3.66 35.18
N SER A 132 8.06 3.20 35.97
CA SER A 132 8.20 3.06 37.42
C SER A 132 8.19 1.58 37.79
N THR A 133 9.19 0.85 37.29
CA THR A 133 9.62 -0.38 37.96
C THR A 133 10.65 0.01 39.01
N SER A 134 10.21 0.16 40.26
CA SER A 134 11.08 0.00 41.42
C SER A 134 10.28 -0.57 42.56
N ASN A 135 10.42 -1.89 42.70
CA ASN A 135 10.20 -2.62 43.93
C ASN A 135 11.01 -1.95 45.06
N GLN A 136 10.35 -1.61 46.16
CA GLN A 136 10.97 -1.65 47.48
C GLN A 136 9.99 -2.35 48.42
N LEU A 137 10.27 -3.65 48.63
CA LEU A 137 9.89 -4.38 49.82
C LEU A 137 10.72 -3.79 50.96
N ASP A 138 10.11 -3.03 51.85
CA ASP A 138 10.65 -2.84 53.19
C ASP A 138 9.81 -3.66 54.17
N VAL A 139 10.45 -4.73 54.62
CA VAL A 139 10.11 -5.54 55.78
C VAL A 139 10.22 -4.67 57.02
N LEU A 140 9.16 -4.60 57.83
CA LEU A 140 9.22 -4.53 59.30
C LEU A 140 7.99 -5.22 59.90
#